data_AF-A0A3P8IWT8-F1
#
_entry.id   AF-A0A3P8IWT8-F1
#
_cell.length_a   1.000
_cell.length_b   1.000
_cell.length_c   1.000
_cell.angle_alpha   90.00
_cell.angle_beta   90.00
_cell.angle_gamma   90.00
#
_symmetry.space_group_name_H-M   'P 1'
#
loop_
_entity.id
_entity.type
_entity.pdbx_description
1 polymer ?
#
loop_
_entity_poly.entity_id
_entity_poly.type
_entity_poly.pdbx_seq_one_letter_code
_entity_poly.pdbx_strand_id
1 'polypeptide(L)'
;MLQGAKVEWDDTDTSLRMTSRGRNYGLVTFLGGAQEGKKSKTSLQPGQQYWILVDKKNVIPAKGNATRPAWWRQLLPPFTQTMQFDSVICPTPYAIKAGDAVGHLGYSQAPTEGGYESRYQVHIECLSMDDNLETFLTNPEKVGQADPVWLKCPAGLLLYERNARTGEFKSQGRTSEGEAILKLGQVKTEQDAKKQDYYYLPFANGYVPADGKGVEKLSQYDFEKLGFKIIKDEPTTFDYLDGKTPPNGLVKRIFETLLVAAKADPRMSHRSVPFNYQRLLNKIESGDTPYSGSRISECNAKSVLP
;
A
#
# COMPACT_ATOMS: atom_id res chain seq x y z
N MET A 1 27.46 -12.98 -19.19
CA MET A 1 26.93 -11.61 -19.39
C MET A 1 28.13 -10.67 -19.42
N LEU A 2 28.22 -9.79 -20.42
CA LEU A 2 29.27 -8.77 -20.47
C LEU A 2 29.18 -7.86 -19.24
N GLN A 3 30.26 -7.78 -18.46
CA GLN A 3 30.33 -6.91 -17.29
C GLN A 3 30.60 -5.48 -17.78
N GLY A 4 29.63 -4.59 -17.64
CA GLY A 4 29.77 -3.18 -17.98
C GLY A 4 30.61 -2.40 -16.96
N ALA A 5 30.89 -1.13 -17.28
CA ALA A 5 31.47 -0.17 -16.34
C ALA A 5 30.57 -0.03 -15.10
N LYS A 6 31.18 -0.01 -13.91
CA LYS A 6 30.48 0.23 -12.64
C LYS A 6 30.49 1.71 -12.33
N VAL A 7 29.34 2.20 -11.87
CA VAL A 7 29.14 3.57 -11.41
C VAL A 7 28.32 3.55 -10.13
N GLU A 8 28.51 4.55 -9.29
CA GLU A 8 27.67 4.86 -8.14
C GLU A 8 26.85 6.12 -8.45
N TRP A 9 25.56 6.08 -8.12
CA TRP A 9 24.64 7.17 -8.39
C TRP A 9 23.48 7.11 -7.40
N ASP A 10 23.22 8.23 -6.73
CA ASP A 10 22.00 8.44 -5.96
C ASP A 10 20.92 8.98 -6.89
N ASP A 11 19.92 8.15 -7.18
CA ASP A 11 18.82 8.51 -8.06
C ASP A 11 17.69 9.23 -7.30
N THR A 12 17.77 9.39 -5.98
CA THR A 12 16.80 10.16 -5.21
C THR A 12 17.15 11.63 -5.12
N ASP A 13 18.44 11.97 -5.25
CA ASP A 13 18.92 13.35 -5.26
C ASP A 13 18.64 14.03 -6.61
N THR A 14 17.70 14.99 -6.60
CA THR A 14 17.31 15.76 -7.79
C THR A 14 18.41 16.72 -8.27
N SER A 15 19.37 17.08 -7.41
CA SER A 15 20.50 17.94 -7.78
C SER A 15 21.53 17.23 -8.66
N LEU A 16 21.55 15.89 -8.62
CA LEU A 16 22.42 15.04 -9.45
C LEU A 16 21.79 14.69 -10.79
N ARG A 17 20.73 15.38 -11.21
CA ARG A 17 19.94 15.08 -12.41
C ARG A 17 19.80 16.29 -13.32
N MET A 18 19.83 16.02 -14.62
CA MET A 18 19.61 17.04 -15.64
C MET A 18 18.90 16.44 -16.85
N THR A 19 17.99 17.20 -17.45
CA THR A 19 17.41 16.85 -18.75
C THR A 19 17.94 17.81 -19.82
N SER A 20 18.47 17.26 -20.90
CA SER A 20 18.94 18.05 -22.04
C SER A 20 18.63 17.31 -23.34
N ARG A 21 18.06 18.04 -24.32
CA ARG A 21 17.66 17.51 -25.64
C ARG A 21 16.82 16.22 -25.56
N GLY A 22 15.88 16.17 -24.61
CA GLY A 22 14.98 15.03 -24.41
C GLY A 22 15.66 13.78 -23.84
N ARG A 23 16.85 13.91 -23.27
CA ARG A 23 17.60 12.83 -22.62
C ARG A 23 17.83 13.15 -21.15
N ASN A 24 17.85 12.12 -20.30
CA ASN A 24 18.14 12.27 -18.88
C ASN A 24 19.61 11.92 -18.61
N TYR A 25 20.27 12.83 -17.90
CA TYR A 25 21.63 12.71 -17.44
C TYR A 25 21.66 12.63 -15.92
N GLY A 26 22.53 11.79 -15.40
CA GLY A 26 22.87 11.71 -13.97
C GLY A 26 24.34 12.00 -13.76
N LEU A 27 24.67 12.72 -12.69
CA LEU A 27 26.05 12.88 -12.23
C LEU A 27 26.42 11.65 -11.40
N VAL A 28 27.31 10.83 -11.92
CA VAL A 28 27.66 9.53 -11.34
C VAL A 28 29.14 9.48 -10.98
N THR A 29 29.49 8.74 -9.92
CA THR A 29 30.88 8.45 -9.57
C THR A 29 31.32 7.19 -10.31
N PHE A 30 32.38 7.26 -11.11
CA PHE A 30 32.90 6.11 -11.83
C PHE A 30 33.68 5.18 -10.89
N LEU A 31 33.33 3.90 -10.84
CA LEU A 31 33.96 2.91 -9.96
C LEU A 31 34.92 1.95 -10.69
N GLY A 32 35.07 2.09 -12.02
CA GLY A 32 35.90 1.21 -12.84
C GLY A 32 35.14 0.02 -13.44
N GLY A 33 35.87 -0.84 -14.14
CA GLY A 33 35.34 -2.00 -14.87
C GLY A 33 35.60 -1.89 -16.36
N ALA A 34 36.33 -2.88 -16.90
CA ALA A 34 36.57 -3.06 -18.32
C ALA A 34 35.85 -4.33 -18.80
N GLN A 35 35.52 -4.38 -20.09
CA GLN A 35 35.17 -5.66 -20.71
C GLN A 35 36.37 -6.62 -20.57
N GLU A 36 36.12 -7.82 -20.05
CA GLU A 36 37.09 -8.92 -20.13
C GLU A 36 37.55 -9.06 -21.60
N GLY A 37 38.87 -8.96 -21.82
CA GLY A 37 39.48 -9.21 -23.12
C GLY A 37 39.79 -8.00 -24.02
N LYS A 38 39.45 -6.76 -23.64
CA LYS A 38 39.95 -5.56 -24.35
C LYS A 38 40.54 -4.55 -23.37
N LYS A 39 41.83 -4.23 -23.53
CA LYS A 39 42.46 -3.05 -22.90
C LYS A 39 41.76 -1.79 -23.43
N SER A 40 40.64 -1.44 -22.81
CA SER A 40 39.96 -0.17 -23.08
C SER A 40 40.84 0.95 -22.56
N LYS A 41 41.45 1.73 -23.46
CA LYS A 41 42.03 3.03 -23.14
C LYS A 41 40.88 3.98 -22.79
N THR A 42 40.36 3.89 -21.57
CA THR A 42 39.44 4.89 -21.03
C THR A 42 40.27 5.98 -20.36
N SER A 43 39.93 7.24 -20.63
CA SER A 43 40.49 8.39 -19.90
C SER A 43 39.80 8.63 -18.55
N LEU A 44 38.73 7.87 -18.25
CA LEU A 44 37.96 8.00 -17.01
C LEU A 44 38.75 7.42 -15.83
N GLN A 45 38.80 8.16 -14.74
CA GLN A 45 39.50 7.79 -13.52
C GLN A 45 38.50 7.31 -12.45
N PRO A 46 38.70 6.12 -11.85
CA PRO A 46 37.89 5.69 -10.71
C PRO A 46 37.87 6.74 -9.59
N GLY A 47 36.71 6.96 -8.99
CA GLY A 47 36.48 7.98 -7.95
C GLY A 47 36.13 9.38 -8.48
N GLN A 48 36.24 9.62 -9.80
CA GLN A 48 35.78 10.88 -10.40
C GLN A 48 34.31 10.85 -10.79
N GLN A 49 33.68 12.03 -10.78
CA GLN A 49 32.30 12.21 -11.18
C GLN A 49 32.17 12.60 -12.66
N TYR A 50 31.19 12.03 -13.34
CA TYR A 50 30.90 12.31 -14.74
C TYR A 50 29.39 12.37 -14.97
N TRP A 51 28.96 13.26 -15.86
CA TRP A 51 27.59 13.27 -16.37
C TRP A 51 27.45 12.18 -17.43
N ILE A 52 26.54 11.22 -17.20
CA ILE A 52 26.25 10.14 -18.14
C ILE A 52 24.75 10.05 -18.44
N LEU A 53 24.39 9.39 -19.53
CA LEU A 53 23.00 9.05 -19.83
C LEU A 53 22.51 7.98 -18.86
N VAL A 54 21.40 8.27 -18.18
CA VAL A 54 20.77 7.36 -17.20
C VAL A 54 19.41 6.82 -17.66
N ASP A 55 18.91 7.34 -18.80
CA ASP A 55 17.68 6.84 -19.43
C ASP A 55 17.90 5.53 -20.21
N LYS A 56 16.80 4.95 -20.72
CA LYS A 56 16.80 3.84 -21.67
C LYS A 56 17.68 2.64 -21.27
N LYS A 57 17.75 2.34 -19.97
CA LYS A 57 18.54 1.23 -19.40
C LYS A 57 20.06 1.37 -19.62
N ASN A 58 20.57 2.59 -19.82
CA ASN A 58 22.01 2.85 -19.90
C ASN A 58 22.71 2.69 -18.54
N VAL A 59 21.98 2.88 -17.45
CA VAL A 59 22.36 2.43 -16.11
C VAL A 59 21.41 1.33 -15.68
N ILE A 60 21.99 0.20 -15.30
CA ILE A 60 21.26 -0.92 -14.73
C ILE A 60 21.76 -1.05 -13.29
N PRO A 61 20.87 -1.09 -12.28
CA PRO A 61 21.30 -1.34 -10.93
C PRO A 61 22.16 -2.61 -10.89
N ALA A 62 23.34 -2.53 -10.27
CA ALA A 62 24.14 -3.72 -10.04
C ALA A 62 23.27 -4.71 -9.26
N LYS A 63 22.93 -5.86 -9.87
CA LYS A 63 22.06 -6.92 -9.33
C LYS A 63 21.77 -6.79 -7.81
N GLY A 64 20.56 -6.35 -7.44
CA GLY A 64 20.05 -6.50 -6.06
C GLY A 64 19.57 -5.24 -5.34
N ASN A 65 18.70 -4.43 -5.94
CA ASN A 65 18.07 -3.27 -5.25
C ASN A 65 16.99 -3.64 -4.23
N ALA A 66 16.59 -4.89 -4.11
CA ALA A 66 15.83 -5.27 -2.93
C ALA A 66 16.82 -5.49 -1.79
N THR A 67 16.75 -4.66 -0.75
CA THR A 67 17.42 -4.90 0.53
C THR A 67 17.12 -6.34 0.92
N ARG A 68 18.14 -7.20 0.84
CA ARG A 68 17.94 -8.60 1.16
C ARG A 68 17.69 -8.72 2.66
N PRO A 69 16.67 -9.49 3.07
CA PRO A 69 16.45 -9.74 4.48
C PRO A 69 17.71 -10.25 5.16
N ALA A 70 18.03 -9.72 6.34
CA ALA A 70 19.24 -10.10 7.05
C ALA A 70 19.29 -11.61 7.33
N TRP A 71 18.13 -12.22 7.53
CA TRP A 71 17.98 -13.67 7.75
C TRP A 71 18.38 -14.52 6.53
N TRP A 72 18.41 -13.99 5.31
CA TRP A 72 18.84 -14.72 4.11
C TRP A 72 20.35 -14.97 4.04
N ARG A 73 21.16 -14.21 4.78
CA ARG A 73 22.62 -14.28 4.65
C ARG A 73 23.18 -15.67 4.93
N GLN A 74 22.56 -16.43 5.83
CA GLN A 74 22.99 -17.77 6.22
C GLN A 74 22.65 -18.85 5.16
N LEU A 75 21.80 -18.53 4.19
CA LEU A 75 21.39 -19.41 3.10
C LEU A 75 22.20 -19.19 1.81
N LEU A 76 23.05 -18.15 1.78
CA LEU A 76 23.84 -17.79 0.61
C LEU A 76 25.25 -18.39 0.70
N PRO A 77 25.87 -18.78 -0.44
CA PRO A 77 27.26 -19.19 -0.45
C PRO A 77 28.18 -18.15 0.21
N PRO A 78 29.16 -18.55 1.04
CA PRO A 78 29.63 -19.92 1.27
C PRO A 78 28.85 -20.70 2.35
N PHE A 79 27.79 -20.13 2.94
CA PHE A 79 27.03 -20.76 4.02
C PHE A 79 26.16 -21.90 3.47
N THR A 80 26.29 -23.09 4.06
CA THR A 80 25.77 -24.38 3.55
C THR A 80 24.47 -24.83 4.20
N GLN A 81 23.77 -23.98 4.97
CA GLN A 81 22.49 -24.38 5.53
C GLN A 81 21.51 -24.73 4.42
N THR A 82 21.12 -25.99 4.37
CA THR A 82 20.20 -26.51 3.38
C THR A 82 18.80 -26.32 3.91
N MET A 83 17.96 -25.58 3.19
CA MET A 83 16.53 -25.55 3.51
C MET A 83 15.95 -26.95 3.27
N GLN A 84 15.22 -27.47 4.24
CA GLN A 84 14.48 -28.73 4.06
C GLN A 84 13.20 -28.42 3.29
N PHE A 85 13.06 -29.04 2.12
CA PHE A 85 11.83 -28.95 1.35
C PHE A 85 10.74 -29.78 2.03
N ASP A 86 9.49 -29.30 1.99
CA ASP A 86 8.30 -29.99 2.52
C ASP A 86 8.36 -30.34 4.04
N SER A 87 9.08 -29.53 4.81
CA SER A 87 9.19 -29.69 6.26
C SER A 87 9.07 -28.35 6.98
N VAL A 88 8.28 -28.33 8.07
CA VAL A 88 8.20 -27.18 8.97
C VAL A 88 9.36 -27.27 9.95
N ILE A 89 10.34 -26.38 9.78
CA ILE A 89 11.43 -26.22 10.73
C ILE A 89 11.13 -25.02 11.63
N CYS A 90 11.35 -25.17 12.93
CA CYS A 90 11.30 -24.07 13.90
C CYS A 90 12.75 -23.67 14.27
N PRO A 91 13.44 -22.85 13.45
CA PRO A 91 14.79 -22.41 13.78
C PRO A 91 14.75 -21.45 14.98
N THR A 92 15.92 -21.17 15.54
CA THR A 92 16.07 -20.01 16.43
C THR A 92 15.57 -18.75 15.70
N PRO A 93 14.65 -17.96 16.30
CA PRO A 93 14.07 -16.80 15.63
C PRO A 93 15.14 -15.81 15.15
N TYR A 94 14.95 -15.30 13.93
CA TYR A 94 15.77 -14.21 13.40
C TYR A 94 15.25 -12.89 13.95
N ALA A 95 16.07 -12.20 14.76
CA ALA A 95 15.74 -10.87 15.23
C ALA A 95 15.65 -9.89 14.05
N ILE A 96 14.55 -9.15 13.97
CA ILE A 96 14.31 -8.06 13.02
C ILE A 96 13.88 -6.80 13.77
N LYS A 97 14.12 -5.64 13.18
CA LYS A 97 13.66 -4.33 13.68
C LYS A 97 12.56 -3.78 12.79
N ALA A 98 11.76 -2.87 13.33
CA ALA A 98 10.81 -2.10 12.53
C ALA A 98 11.54 -1.38 11.39
N GLY A 99 11.08 -1.58 10.16
CA GLY A 99 11.71 -1.05 8.95
C GLY A 99 12.70 -2.00 8.28
N ASP A 100 13.06 -3.13 8.90
CA ASP A 100 13.91 -4.13 8.24
C ASP A 100 13.16 -4.83 7.09
N ALA A 101 13.89 -5.15 6.02
CA ALA A 101 13.37 -5.98 4.95
C ALA A 101 13.17 -7.41 5.44
N VAL A 102 11.96 -7.95 5.28
CA VAL A 102 11.61 -9.32 5.69
C VAL A 102 11.44 -10.29 4.51
N GLY A 103 11.23 -9.77 3.31
CA GLY A 103 11.03 -10.57 2.09
C GLY A 103 10.77 -9.70 0.86
N HIS A 104 10.24 -10.33 -0.19
CA HIS A 104 9.77 -9.67 -1.40
C HIS A 104 8.27 -9.90 -1.55
N LEU A 105 7.58 -9.01 -2.27
CA LEU A 105 6.17 -9.23 -2.63
C LEU A 105 6.04 -10.48 -3.50
N GLY A 106 5.02 -11.29 -3.22
CA GLY A 106 4.70 -12.46 -4.05
C GLY A 106 4.17 -12.01 -5.41
N TYR A 107 4.65 -12.65 -6.48
CA TYR A 107 4.15 -12.43 -7.83
C TYR A 107 3.00 -13.41 -8.11
N SER A 108 1.78 -12.88 -8.24
CA SER A 108 0.57 -13.65 -8.53
C SER A 108 0.15 -13.45 -9.97
N GLN A 109 -0.26 -14.53 -10.64
CA GLN A 109 -0.82 -14.51 -11.99
C GLN A 109 -2.20 -15.14 -11.98
N ALA A 110 -3.21 -14.40 -12.45
CA ALA A 110 -4.56 -14.89 -12.65
C ALA A 110 -4.79 -15.03 -14.17
N PRO A 111 -5.16 -16.22 -14.67
CA PRO A 111 -5.43 -16.41 -16.09
C PRO A 111 -6.62 -15.55 -16.55
N THR A 112 -6.55 -15.09 -17.79
CA THR A 112 -7.65 -14.38 -18.48
C THR A 112 -7.88 -15.01 -19.85
N GLU A 113 -8.99 -14.66 -20.50
CA GLU A 113 -9.37 -15.20 -21.82
C GLU A 113 -8.28 -14.98 -22.90
N GLY A 114 -7.43 -13.98 -22.74
CA GLY A 114 -6.33 -13.66 -23.66
C GLY A 114 -4.92 -13.68 -23.05
N GLY A 115 -4.73 -14.26 -21.86
CA GLY A 115 -3.42 -14.30 -21.20
C GLY A 115 -3.50 -14.43 -19.69
N TYR A 116 -2.85 -13.51 -18.97
CA TYR A 116 -2.92 -13.43 -17.51
C TYR A 116 -2.84 -11.98 -17.03
N GLU A 117 -3.57 -11.67 -15.97
CA GLU A 117 -3.31 -10.50 -15.15
C GLU A 117 -2.25 -10.87 -14.11
N SER A 118 -1.25 -10.01 -13.93
CA SER A 118 -0.22 -10.21 -12.91
C SER A 118 -0.20 -9.07 -11.90
N ARG A 119 0.09 -9.40 -10.64
CA ARG A 119 0.25 -8.42 -9.57
C ARG A 119 1.29 -8.87 -8.54
N TYR A 120 2.03 -7.91 -8.00
CA TYR A 120 2.81 -8.11 -6.79
C TYR A 120 1.92 -7.85 -5.59
N GLN A 121 1.87 -8.77 -4.64
CA GLN A 121 1.03 -8.67 -3.45
C GLN A 121 1.73 -9.27 -2.22
N VAL A 122 1.31 -8.82 -1.04
CA VAL A 122 1.62 -9.45 0.24
C VAL A 122 0.32 -9.55 1.04
N HIS A 123 0.16 -10.64 1.76
CA HIS A 123 -0.84 -10.77 2.81
C HIS A 123 -0.11 -10.66 4.15
N ILE A 124 -0.60 -9.79 5.03
CA ILE A 124 -0.01 -9.57 6.35
C ILE A 124 -1.07 -9.94 7.37
N GLU A 125 -0.71 -10.88 8.24
CA GLU A 125 -1.53 -11.30 9.37
C GLU A 125 -0.77 -10.94 10.65
N CYS A 126 -1.51 -10.42 11.64
CA CYS A 126 -1.00 -10.22 12.98
C CYS A 126 -1.79 -11.13 13.92
N LEU A 127 -1.09 -12.04 14.59
CA LEU A 127 -1.68 -13.00 15.52
C LEU A 127 -1.40 -12.53 16.94
N SER A 128 -2.43 -12.48 17.77
CA SER A 128 -2.32 -12.14 19.18
C SER A 128 -3.03 -13.19 20.03
N MET A 129 -2.45 -13.49 21.18
CA MET A 129 -3.09 -14.28 22.25
C MET A 129 -3.77 -13.38 23.29
N ASP A 130 -3.76 -12.06 23.07
CA ASP A 130 -4.40 -11.08 23.95
C ASP A 130 -5.92 -11.12 23.78
N ASP A 131 -6.62 -11.52 24.84
CA ASP A 131 -8.07 -11.58 24.90
C ASP A 131 -8.73 -10.19 25.01
N ASN A 132 -7.94 -9.14 25.23
CA ASN A 132 -8.39 -7.75 25.29
C ASN A 132 -8.38 -7.04 23.92
N LEU A 133 -8.12 -7.76 22.82
CA LEU A 133 -8.03 -7.19 21.47
C LEU A 133 -9.28 -6.38 21.08
N GLU A 134 -10.46 -6.83 21.47
CA GLU A 134 -11.71 -6.13 21.15
C GLU A 134 -11.77 -4.75 21.81
N THR A 135 -11.45 -4.68 23.10
CA THR A 135 -11.38 -3.42 23.85
C THR A 135 -10.29 -2.52 23.28
N PHE A 136 -9.12 -3.08 22.96
CA PHE A 136 -8.01 -2.34 22.39
C PHE A 136 -8.41 -1.57 21.12
N LEU A 137 -9.21 -2.18 20.23
CA LEU A 137 -9.67 -1.55 18.99
C LEU A 137 -10.56 -0.31 19.21
N THR A 138 -11.19 -0.18 20.38
CA THR A 138 -12.07 0.95 20.72
C THR A 138 -11.33 2.15 21.33
N ASN A 139 -10.03 2.02 21.65
CA ASN A 139 -9.20 3.08 22.25
C ASN A 139 -9.87 3.79 23.45
N PRO A 140 -10.33 3.06 24.50
CA PRO A 140 -11.12 3.66 25.58
C PRO A 140 -10.35 4.71 26.37
N GLU A 141 -9.03 4.58 26.47
CA GLU A 141 -8.14 5.52 27.16
C GLU A 141 -7.80 6.76 26.32
N LYS A 142 -8.30 6.84 25.08
CA LYS A 142 -8.07 7.96 24.15
C LYS A 142 -6.57 8.23 23.92
N VAL A 143 -5.80 7.14 23.83
CA VAL A 143 -4.35 7.21 23.58
C VAL A 143 -4.11 7.97 22.28
N GLY A 144 -3.16 8.90 22.29
CA GLY A 144 -2.80 9.72 21.13
C GLY A 144 -3.81 10.81 20.76
N GLN A 145 -4.88 11.04 21.55
CA GLN A 145 -5.87 12.09 21.24
C GLN A 145 -5.25 13.50 21.17
N ALA A 146 -4.22 13.76 21.98
CA ALA A 146 -3.51 15.04 21.98
C ALA A 146 -2.61 15.27 20.75
N ASP A 147 -2.28 14.20 20.01
CA ASP A 147 -1.43 14.24 18.81
C ASP A 147 -2.11 13.48 17.66
N PRO A 148 -3.18 14.05 17.06
CA PRO A 148 -3.93 13.37 16.03
C PRO A 148 -3.12 13.23 14.74
N VAL A 149 -3.21 12.05 14.13
CA VAL A 149 -2.47 11.70 12.90
C VAL A 149 -3.37 11.73 11.67
N TRP A 150 -4.68 11.56 11.85
CA TRP A 150 -5.63 11.42 10.76
C TRP A 150 -6.75 12.46 10.82
N LEU A 151 -7.30 12.78 9.67
CA LEU A 151 -8.51 13.59 9.49
C LEU A 151 -9.58 12.72 8.84
N LYS A 152 -10.65 12.45 9.58
CA LYS A 152 -11.84 11.77 9.08
C LYS A 152 -12.80 12.80 8.48
N CYS A 153 -13.16 12.56 7.22
CA CYS A 153 -14.04 13.39 6.43
C CYS A 153 -15.29 12.58 6.06
N PRO A 154 -16.42 12.78 6.76
CA PRO A 154 -17.70 12.16 6.38
C PRO A 154 -18.16 12.54 4.97
N ALA A 155 -19.13 11.82 4.44
CA ALA A 155 -19.84 12.22 3.23
C ALA A 155 -20.74 13.44 3.47
N GLY A 156 -21.01 14.21 2.42
CA GLY A 156 -21.97 15.31 2.47
C GLY A 156 -21.43 16.61 3.10
N LEU A 157 -20.11 16.77 3.22
CA LEU A 157 -19.51 17.99 3.76
C LEU A 157 -19.74 19.16 2.82
N LEU A 158 -20.24 20.28 3.35
CA LEU A 158 -20.38 21.52 2.58
C LEU A 158 -18.99 22.04 2.18
N LEU A 159 -18.75 22.12 0.88
CA LEU A 159 -17.47 22.55 0.33
C LEU A 159 -17.45 24.06 0.10
N TYR A 160 -16.30 24.65 0.40
CA TYR A 160 -15.96 26.04 0.16
C TYR A 160 -14.92 26.13 -0.95
N GLU A 161 -15.02 27.19 -1.73
CA GLU A 161 -14.03 27.55 -2.74
C GLU A 161 -13.31 28.83 -2.31
N ARG A 162 -11.98 28.83 -2.45
CA ARG A 162 -11.16 30.00 -2.18
C ARG A 162 -11.13 30.90 -3.41
N ASN A 163 -11.61 32.13 -3.26
CA ASN A 163 -11.43 33.15 -4.27
C ASN A 163 -9.95 33.51 -4.38
N ALA A 164 -9.33 33.28 -5.55
CA ALA A 164 -7.91 33.53 -5.74
C ALA A 164 -7.49 35.01 -5.57
N ARG A 165 -8.40 35.96 -5.81
CA ARG A 165 -8.13 37.40 -5.72
C ARG A 165 -8.34 37.96 -4.32
N THR A 166 -9.45 37.59 -3.67
CA THR A 166 -9.81 38.14 -2.36
C THR A 166 -9.36 37.27 -1.19
N GLY A 167 -9.02 36.00 -1.44
CA GLY A 167 -8.74 35.01 -0.39
C GLY A 167 -9.98 34.57 0.40
N GLU A 168 -11.18 35.03 0.01
CA GLU A 168 -12.43 34.66 0.67
C GLU A 168 -12.83 33.23 0.36
N PHE A 169 -13.32 32.52 1.37
CA PHE A 169 -13.92 31.20 1.22
C PHE A 169 -15.43 31.34 1.12
N LYS A 170 -16.03 30.85 0.04
CA LYS A 170 -17.49 30.83 -0.15
C LYS A 170 -17.96 29.46 -0.59
N SER A 171 -19.06 29.00 -0.01
CA SER A 171 -19.72 27.80 -0.49
C SER A 171 -20.67 28.16 -1.63
N GLN A 172 -20.69 27.32 -2.67
CA GLN A 172 -21.67 27.37 -3.75
C GLN A 172 -22.72 26.25 -3.63
N GLY A 173 -22.86 25.66 -2.43
CA GLY A 173 -23.81 24.56 -2.18
C GLY A 173 -23.32 23.17 -2.63
N ARG A 174 -22.07 23.07 -3.11
CA ARG A 174 -21.44 21.77 -3.41
C ARG A 174 -21.15 21.01 -2.12
N THR A 175 -21.35 19.69 -2.15
CA THR A 175 -21.02 18.79 -1.03
C THR A 175 -20.03 17.71 -1.45
N SER A 176 -19.28 17.15 -0.49
CA SER A 176 -18.37 16.01 -0.75
C SER A 176 -19.15 14.74 -1.05
N GLU A 177 -18.65 13.98 -2.02
CA GLU A 177 -19.14 12.63 -2.31
C GLU A 177 -18.32 11.60 -1.50
N GLY A 178 -19.00 10.81 -0.68
CA GLY A 178 -18.37 9.72 0.07
C GLY A 178 -17.51 10.17 1.26
N GLU A 179 -17.10 9.18 2.04
CA GLU A 179 -16.22 9.35 3.20
C GLU A 179 -14.74 9.21 2.77
N ALA A 180 -13.85 9.92 3.46
CA ALA A 180 -12.40 9.78 3.29
C ALA A 180 -11.66 9.88 4.62
N ILE A 181 -10.49 9.24 4.69
CA ILE A 181 -9.53 9.39 5.78
C ILE A 181 -8.23 9.91 5.19
N LEU A 182 -7.78 11.08 5.65
CA LEU A 182 -6.58 11.74 5.16
C LEU A 182 -5.52 11.78 6.27
N LYS A 183 -4.24 11.62 5.90
CA LYS A 183 -3.14 11.85 6.85
C LYS A 183 -3.05 13.35 7.15
N LEU A 184 -3.27 13.74 8.41
CA LEU A 184 -3.41 15.14 8.81
C LEU A 184 -2.19 15.98 8.42
N GLY A 185 -0.98 15.45 8.61
CA GLY A 185 0.27 16.14 8.22
C GLY A 185 0.45 16.37 6.71
N GLN A 186 -0.40 15.78 5.86
CA GLN A 186 -0.42 15.98 4.41
C GLN A 186 -1.61 16.84 3.94
N VAL A 187 -2.51 17.23 4.85
CA VAL A 187 -3.65 18.07 4.54
C VAL A 187 -3.21 19.52 4.48
N LYS A 188 -3.29 20.14 3.29
CA LYS A 188 -3.02 21.57 3.12
C LYS A 188 -4.04 22.38 3.92
N THR A 189 -3.55 23.29 4.75
CA THR A 189 -4.37 24.19 5.56
C THR A 189 -4.15 25.64 5.11
N GLU A 190 -5.22 26.41 4.95
CA GLU A 190 -5.18 27.81 4.58
C GLU A 190 -6.07 28.66 5.50
N GLN A 191 -5.71 29.93 5.67
CA GLN A 191 -6.46 30.86 6.50
C GLN A 191 -7.23 31.89 5.66
N ASP A 192 -8.41 32.25 6.13
CA ASP A 192 -9.12 33.43 5.66
C ASP A 192 -8.61 34.72 6.33
N ALA A 193 -9.16 35.86 5.93
CA ALA A 193 -8.81 37.17 6.51
C ALA A 193 -9.14 37.28 8.01
N LYS A 194 -10.03 36.43 8.54
CA LYS A 194 -10.42 36.36 9.96
C LYS A 194 -9.60 35.32 10.73
N LYS A 195 -8.56 34.73 10.11
CA LYS A 195 -7.72 33.66 10.66
C LYS A 195 -8.49 32.36 10.96
N GLN A 196 -9.61 32.12 10.28
CA GLN A 196 -10.26 30.81 10.27
C GLN A 196 -9.46 29.87 9.38
N ASP A 197 -9.06 28.72 9.94
CA ASP A 197 -8.39 27.66 9.20
C ASP A 197 -9.40 26.87 8.33
N TYR A 198 -8.95 26.48 7.14
CA TYR A 198 -9.66 25.63 6.19
C TYR A 198 -8.75 24.50 5.71
N TYR A 199 -9.26 23.27 5.76
CA TYR A 199 -8.59 22.09 5.19
C TYR A 199 -8.96 21.94 3.72
N TYR A 200 -7.97 21.80 2.85
CA TYR A 200 -8.20 21.38 1.47
C TYR A 200 -8.39 19.87 1.42
N LEU A 201 -9.49 19.42 0.79
CA LEU A 201 -9.84 18.03 0.57
C LEU A 201 -9.57 17.66 -0.89
N PRO A 202 -8.45 16.97 -1.23
CA PRO A 202 -8.10 16.70 -2.61
C PRO A 202 -9.13 15.83 -3.34
N PHE A 203 -9.73 14.86 -2.63
CA PHE A 203 -10.72 13.94 -3.19
C PHE A 203 -12.03 14.63 -3.62
N ALA A 204 -12.35 15.76 -3.00
CA ALA A 204 -13.55 16.55 -3.29
C ALA A 204 -13.24 17.86 -4.05
N ASN A 205 -11.95 18.16 -4.24
CA ASN A 205 -11.44 19.43 -4.77
C ASN A 205 -12.17 20.65 -4.18
N GLY A 206 -12.12 20.77 -2.85
CA GLY A 206 -12.80 21.83 -2.10
C GLY A 206 -12.24 21.98 -0.70
N TYR A 207 -12.65 23.03 -0.01
CA TYR A 207 -12.22 23.33 1.36
C TYR A 207 -13.34 23.08 2.35
N VAL A 208 -12.97 22.72 3.58
CA VAL A 208 -13.90 22.65 4.72
C VAL A 208 -13.34 23.43 5.91
N PRO A 209 -14.19 24.08 6.74
CA PRO A 209 -13.73 24.73 7.95
C PRO A 209 -13.05 23.75 8.89
N ALA A 210 -11.91 24.16 9.46
CA ALA A 210 -11.18 23.41 10.47
C ALA A 210 -11.72 23.69 11.89
N ASP A 211 -13.05 23.77 12.06
CA ASP A 211 -13.73 24.17 13.30
C ASP A 211 -14.22 22.98 14.15
N GLY A 212 -13.97 21.74 13.68
CA GLY A 212 -14.37 20.51 14.35
C GLY A 212 -15.86 20.13 14.22
N LYS A 213 -16.65 20.86 13.41
CA LYS A 213 -18.09 20.56 13.23
C LYS A 213 -18.40 19.64 12.05
N GLY A 214 -17.51 19.60 11.05
CA GLY A 214 -17.68 18.75 9.87
C GLY A 214 -16.67 17.60 9.77
N VAL A 215 -15.44 17.81 10.23
CA VAL A 215 -14.36 16.82 10.15
C VAL A 215 -13.85 16.49 11.54
N GLU A 216 -13.39 15.25 11.72
CA GLU A 216 -12.91 14.75 13.01
C GLU A 216 -11.41 14.46 12.92
N LYS A 217 -10.63 14.95 13.89
CA LYS A 217 -9.22 14.58 14.05
C LYS A 217 -9.13 13.29 14.85
N LEU A 218 -8.41 12.30 14.34
CA LEU A 218 -8.27 10.99 14.97
C LEU A 218 -6.82 10.71 15.36
N SER A 219 -6.68 10.02 16.49
CA SER A 219 -5.45 9.35 16.88
C SER A 219 -5.12 8.21 15.90
N GLN A 220 -3.86 7.80 15.86
CA GLN A 220 -3.46 6.57 15.18
C GLN A 220 -4.09 5.30 15.78
N TYR A 221 -4.56 5.38 17.03
CA TYR A 221 -5.14 4.25 17.77
C TYR A 221 -6.67 4.17 17.68
N ASP A 222 -7.34 5.13 17.04
CA ASP A 222 -8.80 5.12 16.87
C ASP A 222 -9.23 4.11 15.79
N PHE A 223 -8.82 2.85 15.91
CA PHE A 223 -8.91 1.81 14.89
C PHE A 223 -10.35 1.61 14.39
N GLU A 224 -11.33 1.54 15.29
CA GLU A 224 -12.73 1.45 14.91
C GLU A 224 -13.15 2.61 14.00
N LYS A 225 -12.78 3.85 14.35
CA LYS A 225 -13.09 5.04 13.54
C LYS A 225 -12.31 5.08 12.22
N LEU A 226 -11.13 4.46 12.19
CA LEU A 226 -10.31 4.25 11.00
C LEU A 226 -10.82 3.10 10.10
N GLY A 227 -11.89 2.41 10.50
CA GLY A 227 -12.56 1.40 9.69
C GLY A 227 -12.20 -0.05 10.01
N PHE A 228 -11.45 -0.30 11.09
CA PHE A 228 -11.20 -1.66 11.57
C PHE A 228 -12.50 -2.27 12.10
N LYS A 229 -12.71 -3.55 11.79
CA LYS A 229 -13.91 -4.29 12.19
C LYS A 229 -13.53 -5.60 12.86
N ILE A 230 -14.28 -5.93 13.91
CA ILE A 230 -14.17 -7.20 14.62
C ILE A 230 -15.10 -8.20 13.93
N ILE A 231 -14.54 -9.35 13.56
CA ILE A 231 -15.32 -10.51 13.11
C ILE A 231 -14.98 -11.65 14.07
N LYS A 232 -15.98 -12.10 14.85
CA LYS A 232 -15.84 -13.25 15.73
C LYS A 232 -16.22 -14.52 14.97
N ASP A 233 -15.36 -15.52 15.03
CA ASP A 233 -15.62 -16.85 14.48
C ASP A 233 -14.97 -17.90 15.38
N GLU A 234 -15.66 -19.03 15.58
CA GLU A 234 -15.21 -20.15 16.41
C GLU A 234 -15.14 -21.41 15.55
N PRO A 235 -14.19 -21.51 14.61
CA PRO A 235 -14.13 -22.64 13.71
C PRO A 235 -13.54 -23.87 14.41
N THR A 236 -13.89 -25.05 13.92
CA THR A 236 -13.28 -26.32 14.36
C THR A 236 -11.92 -26.60 13.71
N THR A 237 -11.54 -25.80 12.70
CA THR A 237 -10.29 -25.91 11.93
C THR A 237 -9.81 -24.52 11.52
N PHE A 238 -8.51 -24.36 11.31
CA PHE A 238 -7.95 -23.13 10.72
C PHE A 238 -8.05 -23.11 9.18
N ASP A 239 -8.49 -24.22 8.56
CA ASP A 239 -8.77 -24.27 7.13
C ASP A 239 -10.19 -23.79 6.83
N TYR A 240 -10.32 -22.48 6.62
CA TYR A 240 -11.60 -21.84 6.28
C TYR A 240 -12.05 -22.08 4.83
N LEU A 241 -11.25 -22.73 3.99
CA LEU A 241 -11.49 -22.93 2.55
C LEU A 241 -11.07 -24.35 2.10
N ASP A 242 -11.55 -25.37 2.80
CA ASP A 242 -11.22 -26.79 2.56
C ASP A 242 -11.69 -27.35 1.20
N GLY A 243 -12.47 -26.57 0.45
CA GLY A 243 -13.04 -26.93 -0.85
C GLY A 243 -14.23 -27.90 -0.80
N LYS A 244 -14.59 -28.40 0.39
CA LYS A 244 -15.61 -29.42 0.63
C LYS A 244 -16.83 -28.85 1.33
N THR A 245 -16.64 -27.96 2.30
CA THR A 245 -17.69 -27.36 3.11
C THR A 245 -17.96 -25.92 2.68
N PRO A 246 -19.23 -25.47 2.68
CA PRO A 246 -19.52 -24.06 2.44
C PRO A 246 -18.89 -23.19 3.53
N PRO A 247 -18.15 -22.12 3.19
CA PRO A 247 -17.35 -21.36 4.15
C PRO A 247 -18.21 -20.32 4.90
N ASN A 248 -19.13 -20.81 5.73
CA ASN A 248 -20.16 -20.01 6.44
C ASN A 248 -19.64 -19.15 7.60
N GLY A 249 -18.40 -19.36 8.05
CA GLY A 249 -17.77 -18.61 9.14
C GLY A 249 -17.13 -17.29 8.68
N LEU A 250 -15.86 -17.11 9.02
CA LEU A 250 -15.05 -15.92 8.76
C LEU A 250 -15.19 -15.40 7.32
N VAL A 251 -15.06 -16.27 6.33
CA VAL A 251 -15.09 -15.90 4.90
C VAL A 251 -16.43 -15.28 4.50
N LYS A 252 -17.57 -15.88 4.89
CA LYS A 252 -18.90 -15.33 4.64
C LYS A 252 -19.04 -13.94 5.26
N ARG A 253 -18.66 -13.81 6.53
CA ARG A 253 -18.74 -12.52 7.27
C ARG A 253 -17.88 -11.43 6.65
N ILE A 254 -16.71 -11.77 6.11
CA ILE A 254 -15.88 -10.84 5.34
C ILE A 254 -16.63 -10.36 4.09
N PHE A 255 -17.23 -11.27 3.31
CA PHE A 255 -17.99 -10.86 2.12
C PHE A 255 -19.24 -10.05 2.44
N GLU A 256 -19.95 -10.35 3.51
CA GLU A 256 -21.07 -9.53 4.00
C GLU A 256 -20.59 -8.12 4.37
N THR A 257 -19.47 -8.03 5.09
CA THR A 257 -18.86 -6.76 5.49
C THR A 257 -18.46 -5.93 4.27
N LEU A 258 -17.83 -6.56 3.27
CA LEU A 258 -17.43 -5.91 2.03
C LEU A 258 -18.64 -5.53 1.16
N LEU A 259 -19.71 -6.32 1.16
CA LEU A 259 -20.94 -5.99 0.46
C LEU A 259 -21.60 -4.73 1.04
N VAL A 260 -21.65 -4.62 2.37
CA VAL A 260 -22.18 -3.42 3.05
C VAL A 260 -21.34 -2.19 2.68
N ALA A 261 -20.01 -2.30 2.75
CA ALA A 261 -19.12 -1.21 2.37
C ALA A 261 -19.27 -0.82 0.90
N ALA A 262 -19.35 -1.80 -0.01
CA ALA A 262 -19.52 -1.55 -1.44
C ALA A 262 -20.88 -0.91 -1.77
N LYS A 263 -21.96 -1.27 -1.07
CA LYS A 263 -23.29 -0.64 -1.25
C LYS A 263 -23.30 0.82 -0.81
N ALA A 264 -22.48 1.17 0.18
CA ALA A 264 -22.36 2.53 0.69
C ALA A 264 -21.45 3.43 -0.17
N ASP A 265 -20.71 2.87 -1.13
CA ASP A 265 -19.79 3.61 -1.98
C ASP A 265 -20.54 4.38 -3.09
N PRO A 266 -20.51 5.73 -3.09
CA PRO A 266 -21.24 6.52 -4.09
C PRO A 266 -20.54 6.57 -5.46
N ARG A 267 -19.29 6.11 -5.55
CA ARG A 267 -18.47 6.25 -6.77
C ARG A 267 -19.06 5.45 -7.91
N MET A 268 -19.38 6.13 -9.00
CA MET A 268 -19.95 5.55 -10.22
C MET A 268 -19.12 4.37 -10.77
N SER A 269 -17.80 4.48 -10.70
CA SER A 269 -16.87 3.42 -11.14
C SER A 269 -17.02 2.12 -10.36
N HIS A 270 -17.60 2.15 -9.15
CA HIS A 270 -17.71 1.01 -8.25
C HIS A 270 -19.13 0.42 -8.19
N ARG A 271 -20.08 0.91 -9.02
CA ARG A 271 -21.47 0.43 -9.03
C ARG A 271 -21.61 -1.09 -9.24
N SER A 272 -20.67 -1.73 -9.91
CA SER A 272 -20.69 -3.18 -10.15
C SER A 272 -20.17 -4.01 -8.96
N VAL A 273 -19.43 -3.41 -8.03
CA VAL A 273 -18.74 -4.10 -6.93
C VAL A 273 -19.71 -4.83 -5.99
N PRO A 274 -20.85 -4.26 -5.57
CA PRO A 274 -21.81 -4.97 -4.73
C PRO A 274 -22.31 -6.28 -5.35
N PHE A 275 -22.50 -6.32 -6.67
CA PHE A 275 -22.96 -7.53 -7.37
C PHE A 275 -21.92 -8.65 -7.30
N ASN A 276 -20.63 -8.33 -7.27
CA ASN A 276 -19.57 -9.32 -7.14
C ASN A 276 -19.62 -10.02 -5.78
N TYR A 277 -19.73 -9.25 -4.69
CA TYR A 277 -19.84 -9.82 -3.34
C TYR A 277 -21.15 -10.55 -3.14
N GLN A 278 -22.27 -10.02 -3.65
CA GLN A 278 -23.56 -10.71 -3.61
C GLN A 278 -23.50 -12.06 -4.33
N ARG A 279 -22.86 -12.13 -5.51
CA ARG A 279 -22.66 -13.39 -6.24
C ARG A 279 -21.86 -14.42 -5.44
N LEU A 280 -20.83 -13.98 -4.71
CA LEU A 280 -20.03 -14.86 -3.86
C LEU A 280 -20.85 -15.40 -2.68
N LEU A 281 -21.63 -14.53 -2.03
CA LEU A 281 -22.53 -14.95 -0.94
C LEU A 281 -23.57 -15.95 -1.43
N ASN A 282 -24.21 -15.69 -2.58
CA ASN A 282 -25.19 -16.61 -3.15
C ASN A 282 -24.59 -18.01 -3.43
N LYS A 283 -23.30 -18.10 -3.81
CA LYS A 283 -22.61 -19.40 -4.01
C LYS A 283 -22.33 -20.12 -2.70
N ILE A 284 -21.99 -19.38 -1.64
CA ILE A 284 -21.83 -19.97 -0.30
C ILE A 284 -23.18 -20.52 0.15
N GLU A 285 -24.25 -19.78 -0.09
CA GLU A 285 -25.62 -20.15 0.31
C GLU A 285 -26.24 -21.27 -0.54
N SER A 286 -25.84 -21.41 -1.80
CA SER A 286 -26.37 -22.47 -2.67
C SER A 286 -25.88 -23.87 -2.31
N GLY A 287 -24.79 -24.00 -1.55
CA GLY A 287 -24.20 -25.31 -1.22
C GLY A 287 -23.43 -25.97 -2.38
N ASP A 288 -23.24 -25.27 -3.51
CA ASP A 288 -22.57 -25.81 -4.70
C ASP A 288 -21.07 -26.09 -4.46
N THR A 289 -20.69 -27.35 -4.53
CA THR A 289 -19.29 -27.80 -4.43
C THR A 289 -18.67 -28.00 -5.83
N PRO A 290 -17.35 -27.80 -6.01
CA PRO A 290 -16.33 -27.50 -4.98
C PRO A 290 -16.06 -26.01 -4.76
N TYR A 291 -15.72 -25.65 -3.53
CA TYR A 291 -15.35 -24.30 -3.08
C TYR A 291 -13.84 -24.06 -3.17
N SER A 292 -13.22 -24.24 -4.34
CA SER A 292 -11.76 -24.08 -4.45
C SER A 292 -11.33 -22.61 -4.40
N GLY A 293 -10.25 -22.31 -3.67
CA GLY A 293 -9.68 -20.96 -3.53
C GLY A 293 -9.39 -20.24 -4.87
N SER A 294 -9.13 -20.99 -5.95
CA SER A 294 -8.93 -20.48 -7.31
C SER A 294 -10.16 -19.80 -7.93
N ARG A 295 -11.38 -20.17 -7.52
CA ARG A 295 -12.64 -19.57 -8.04
C ARG A 295 -13.17 -18.42 -7.19
N ILE A 296 -12.66 -18.28 -5.96
CA ILE A 296 -12.92 -17.14 -5.07
C ILE A 296 -11.93 -16.00 -5.38
N SER A 297 -10.73 -16.33 -5.85
CA SER A 297 -9.71 -15.35 -6.27
C SER A 297 -9.99 -14.62 -7.59
N GLU A 298 -10.98 -15.03 -8.38
CA GLU A 298 -11.34 -14.40 -9.67
C GLU A 298 -12.04 -13.05 -9.52
N CYS A 299 -12.45 -12.65 -8.31
CA CYS A 299 -13.04 -11.35 -8.08
C CYS A 299 -11.93 -10.30 -7.90
N ASN A 300 -11.71 -9.49 -8.93
CA ASN A 300 -10.91 -8.28 -8.90
C ASN A 300 -11.44 -7.33 -7.80
N ALA A 301 -10.98 -7.50 -6.56
CA ALA A 301 -11.13 -6.54 -5.47
C ALA A 301 -10.21 -5.33 -5.69
N LYS A 302 -10.27 -4.73 -6.89
CA LYS A 302 -9.67 -3.44 -7.19
C LYS A 302 -10.74 -2.38 -6.93
N SER A 303 -11.07 -2.09 -5.67
CA SER A 303 -11.77 -0.84 -5.25
C SER A 303 -12.56 -0.96 -3.94
N VAL A 304 -11.92 -1.11 -2.77
CA VAL A 304 -12.61 -0.73 -1.51
C VAL A 304 -11.68 -0.08 -0.48
N LEU A 305 -10.37 0.03 -0.71
CA LEU A 305 -9.50 0.77 0.19
C LEU A 305 -9.00 2.06 -0.49
N PRO A 306 -8.97 3.19 0.25
CA PRO A 306 -8.53 4.48 -0.27
C PRO A 306 -7.09 4.46 -0.78
#